data_AF-A0A3L6JF19-F1
#
_entry.id   AF-A0A3L6JF19-F1
#
_cell.length_a   1.000
_cell.length_b   1.000
_cell.length_c   1.000
_cell.angle_alpha   90.00
_cell.angle_beta   90.00
_cell.angle_gamma   90.00
#
_symmetry.space_group_name_H-M   'P 1'
#
loop_
_entity.id
_entity.type
_entity.pdbx_description
1 polymer ?
#
loop_
_entity_poly.entity_id
_entity_poly.type
_entity_poly.pdbx_seq_one_letter_code
_entity_poly.pdbx_strand_id
1 'polypeptide(L)'
;MILTARDLLRKIAQDSGLDYPEVAKRVNRDMSKGRGFLQSVGIIVEQIGLNPEQYRLNPVSIVDEALRILRRDYSQTLMMSAVLARMVESDAKDALPPPAFFAFLELLSAIPDAPQHNKSERSVAVDEDTTRVIELLTTLVSLVCEWSKDGIRGVATDCPESLVPIARSVFRKTKLYQGGLWTCISCGRIVGIKETHALVCDECDVKMSRVLPVVDRLTSKEPERRVYGRADHGEPFKR
;
A
#
# COMPACT_ATOMS: atom_id res chain seq x y z
N MET A 1 15.44 -13.74 2.06
CA MET A 1 15.82 -12.36 2.41
C MET A 1 14.60 -11.68 3.03
N ILE A 2 14.74 -11.03 4.17
CA ILE A 2 13.63 -10.33 4.82
C ILE A 2 13.48 -8.98 4.13
N LEU A 3 12.28 -8.71 3.58
CA LEU A 3 12.02 -7.48 2.83
C LEU A 3 10.89 -6.65 3.43
N THR A 4 10.08 -7.21 4.33
CA THR A 4 8.96 -6.47 4.91
C THR A 4 9.09 -6.37 6.42
N ALA A 5 8.49 -5.32 6.98
CA ALA A 5 8.36 -5.17 8.43
C ALA A 5 7.63 -6.38 9.02
N ARG A 6 6.58 -6.88 8.35
CA ARG A 6 5.83 -8.07 8.77
C ARG A 6 6.73 -9.30 8.88
N ASP A 7 7.54 -9.57 7.85
CA ASP A 7 8.46 -10.72 7.83
C ASP A 7 9.51 -10.59 8.94
N LEU A 8 10.04 -9.38 9.16
CA LEU A 8 11.01 -9.10 10.20
C LEU A 8 10.44 -9.34 11.60
N LEU A 9 9.28 -8.77 11.90
CA LEU A 9 8.63 -8.89 13.20
C LEU A 9 8.16 -10.33 13.47
N ARG A 10 7.72 -11.06 12.44
CA ARG A 10 7.42 -12.50 12.56
C ARG A 10 8.67 -13.31 12.90
N LYS A 11 9.80 -13.01 12.27
CA LYS A 11 11.07 -13.68 12.59
C LYS A 11 11.48 -13.39 14.04
N ILE A 12 11.39 -12.14 14.50
CA ILE A 12 11.70 -11.78 15.89
C ILE A 12 10.79 -12.56 16.85
N ALA A 13 9.47 -12.56 16.59
CA ALA A 13 8.50 -13.30 17.40
C ALA A 13 8.84 -14.80 17.49
N GLN A 14 9.20 -15.42 16.37
CA GLN A 14 9.63 -16.82 16.31
C GLN A 14 10.91 -17.07 17.11
N ASP A 15 11.94 -16.25 16.90
CA ASP A 15 13.25 -16.42 17.53
C ASP A 15 13.21 -16.12 19.04
N SER A 16 12.33 -15.21 19.47
CA SER A 16 12.17 -14.84 20.89
C SER A 16 11.14 -15.68 21.65
N GLY A 17 10.31 -16.47 20.95
CA GLY A 17 9.15 -17.15 21.54
C GLY A 17 8.03 -16.19 22.01
N LEU A 18 7.99 -14.96 21.50
CA LEU A 18 6.93 -13.98 21.82
C LEU A 18 5.85 -14.00 20.75
N ASP A 19 4.66 -13.51 21.09
CA ASP A 19 3.59 -13.36 20.12
C ASP A 19 3.83 -12.18 19.17
N TYR A 20 3.55 -12.36 17.88
CA TYR A 20 3.70 -11.30 16.86
C TYR A 20 3.00 -9.98 17.23
N PRO A 21 1.72 -9.98 17.69
CA PRO A 21 1.06 -8.75 18.13
C PRO A 21 1.79 -8.02 19.25
N GLU A 22 2.47 -8.75 20.13
CA GLU A 22 3.23 -8.16 21.22
C GLU A 22 4.46 -7.42 20.69
N VAL A 23 5.25 -8.07 19.82
CA VAL A 23 6.42 -7.46 19.18
C VAL A 23 6.01 -6.23 18.37
N ALA A 24 4.96 -6.35 17.55
CA ALA A 24 4.45 -5.24 16.74
C ALA A 24 3.98 -4.06 17.60
N LYS A 25 3.28 -4.33 18.71
CA LYS A 25 2.82 -3.28 19.64
C LYS A 25 4.00 -2.55 20.29
N ARG A 26 5.06 -3.27 20.66
CA ARG A 26 6.28 -2.67 21.23
C ARG A 26 6.96 -1.75 20.22
N VAL A 27 7.12 -2.19 18.97
CA VAL A 27 7.73 -1.38 17.88
C VAL A 27 6.88 -0.13 17.60
N ASN A 28 5.58 -0.29 17.41
CA ASN A 28 4.67 0.84 17.13
C ASN A 28 4.66 1.87 18.27
N ARG A 29 4.77 1.43 19.53
CA ARG A 29 4.87 2.32 20.69
C ARG A 29 6.15 3.15 20.71
N ASP A 30 7.25 2.60 20.22
CA ASP A 30 8.51 3.35 20.16
C ASP A 30 8.55 4.28 18.94
N MET A 31 7.99 3.85 17.80
CA MET A 31 7.80 4.71 16.63
C MET A 31 6.88 5.91 16.93
N SER A 32 5.80 5.74 17.71
CA SER A 32 4.90 6.85 18.06
C SER A 32 5.56 7.92 18.94
N LYS A 33 6.65 7.57 19.64
CA LYS A 33 7.51 8.51 20.38
C LYS A 33 8.54 9.20 19.48
N GLY A 34 8.55 8.89 18.19
CA GLY A 34 9.45 9.50 17.22
C GLY A 34 10.78 8.78 17.02
N ARG A 35 10.86 7.50 17.36
CA ARG A 35 12.02 6.65 17.03
C ARG A 35 11.86 6.05 15.64
N GLY A 36 12.97 5.85 14.93
CA GLY A 36 12.97 5.14 13.64
C GLY A 36 12.53 3.68 13.79
N PHE A 37 12.03 3.07 12.72
CA PHE A 37 11.59 1.67 12.75
C PHE A 37 12.74 0.72 13.12
N LEU A 38 13.89 0.79 12.42
CA LEU A 38 15.03 -0.09 12.68
C LEU A 38 15.67 0.16 14.05
N GLN A 39 15.71 1.42 14.49
CA GLN A 39 16.14 1.75 15.85
C GLN A 39 15.22 1.10 16.89
N SER A 40 13.90 1.18 16.70
CA SER A 40 12.92 0.56 17.60
C SER A 40 13.07 -0.96 17.62
N VAL A 41 13.26 -1.59 16.45
CA VAL A 41 13.54 -3.02 16.34
C VAL A 41 14.84 -3.39 17.07
N GLY A 42 15.94 -2.67 16.84
CA GLY A 42 17.22 -2.93 17.49
C GLY A 42 17.11 -2.93 19.01
N ILE A 43 16.48 -1.90 19.57
CA ILE A 43 16.25 -1.79 21.03
C ILE A 43 15.44 -2.97 21.57
N ILE A 44 14.37 -3.36 20.87
CA ILE A 44 13.51 -4.47 21.31
C ILE A 44 14.25 -5.81 21.23
N VAL A 45 15.00 -6.03 20.16
CA VAL A 45 15.79 -7.25 19.96
C VAL A 45 16.88 -7.37 21.04
N GLU A 46 17.60 -6.28 21.35
CA GLU A 46 18.58 -6.25 22.46
C GLU A 46 17.93 -6.56 23.81
N GLN A 47 16.77 -5.96 24.10
CA GLN A 47 16.05 -6.17 25.36
C GLN A 47 15.61 -7.62 25.57
N ILE A 48 15.39 -8.37 24.49
CA ILE A 48 14.97 -9.77 24.54
C ILE A 48 16.19 -10.72 24.45
N GLY A 49 17.42 -10.17 24.40
CA GLY A 49 18.65 -10.96 24.37
C GLY A 49 18.99 -11.56 23.00
N LEU A 50 18.39 -11.06 21.93
CA LEU A 50 18.68 -11.44 20.55
C LEU A 50 19.75 -10.51 19.96
N ASN A 51 20.41 -10.94 18.86
CA ASN A 51 21.42 -10.14 18.18
C ASN A 51 20.79 -9.19 17.14
N PRO A 52 20.84 -7.85 17.30
CA PRO A 52 20.25 -6.86 16.38
C PRO A 52 20.73 -6.97 14.93
N GLU A 53 21.98 -7.40 14.73
CA GLU A 53 22.60 -7.49 13.41
C GLU A 53 21.89 -8.48 12.49
N GLN A 54 21.14 -9.43 13.05
CA GLN A 54 20.36 -10.43 12.31
C GLN A 54 19.00 -9.91 11.83
N TYR A 55 18.56 -8.74 12.31
CA TYR A 55 17.22 -8.19 12.07
C TYR A 55 17.29 -6.85 11.33
N ARG A 56 17.83 -6.90 10.13
CA ARG A 56 18.01 -5.74 9.26
C ARG A 56 17.07 -5.76 8.07
N LEU A 57 16.69 -4.57 7.61
CA LEU A 57 16.01 -4.37 6.33
C LEU A 57 16.85 -3.42 5.48
N ASN A 58 16.95 -3.70 4.19
CA ASN A 58 17.56 -2.80 3.24
C ASN A 58 16.46 -2.12 2.42
N PRO A 59 16.18 -0.82 2.63
CA PRO A 59 15.14 -0.10 1.89
C PRO A 59 15.42 -0.04 0.38
N VAL A 60 16.68 -0.11 -0.07
CA VAL A 60 17.01 -0.17 -1.51
C VAL A 60 16.52 -1.49 -2.12
N SER A 61 16.76 -2.62 -1.45
CA SER A 61 16.29 -3.93 -1.90
C SER A 61 14.76 -4.03 -1.93
N ILE A 62 14.05 -3.27 -1.09
CA ILE A 62 12.59 -3.18 -1.11
C ILE A 62 12.12 -2.47 -2.37
N VAL A 63 12.76 -1.36 -2.74
CA VAL A 63 12.47 -0.63 -3.98
C VAL A 63 12.75 -1.50 -5.20
N ASP A 64 13.89 -2.19 -5.23
CA ASP A 64 14.26 -3.08 -6.33
C ASP A 64 13.21 -4.18 -6.53
N GLU A 65 12.75 -4.80 -5.45
CA GLU A 65 11.71 -5.83 -5.49
C GLU A 65 10.36 -5.27 -5.94
N ALA A 66 9.95 -4.11 -5.42
CA ALA A 66 8.72 -3.45 -5.85
C ALA A 66 8.76 -3.12 -7.35
N LEU A 67 9.85 -2.53 -7.84
CA LEU A 67 10.03 -2.24 -9.26
C LEU A 67 10.06 -3.50 -10.12
N ARG A 68 10.65 -4.60 -9.62
CA ARG A 68 10.64 -5.89 -10.32
C ARG A 68 9.22 -6.39 -10.55
N ILE A 69 8.34 -6.29 -9.55
CA ILE A 69 6.93 -6.66 -9.67
C ILE A 69 6.22 -5.73 -10.67
N LEU A 70 6.36 -4.42 -10.52
CA LEU A 70 5.69 -3.42 -11.36
C LEU A 70 6.20 -3.37 -12.81
N ARG A 71 7.39 -3.89 -13.10
CA ARG A 71 7.92 -3.95 -14.48
C ARG A 71 7.57 -5.25 -15.19
N ARG A 72 7.04 -6.25 -14.47
CA ARG A 72 6.81 -7.58 -15.01
C ARG A 72 5.71 -7.59 -16.08
N ASP A 73 4.60 -6.90 -15.82
CA ASP A 73 3.47 -6.77 -16.74
C ASP A 73 2.81 -5.41 -16.55
N TYR A 74 2.75 -4.63 -17.64
CA TYR A 74 2.17 -3.29 -17.63
C TYR A 74 0.65 -3.33 -17.34
N SER A 75 -0.07 -4.32 -17.87
CA SER A 75 -1.50 -4.47 -17.64
C SER A 75 -1.79 -4.78 -16.17
N GLN A 76 -0.97 -5.63 -15.55
CA GLN A 76 -1.06 -5.90 -14.11
C GLN A 76 -0.77 -4.65 -13.29
N THR A 77 0.25 -3.88 -13.69
CA THR A 77 0.62 -2.63 -13.02
C THR A 77 -0.50 -1.59 -13.08
N LEU A 78 -1.18 -1.47 -14.21
CA LEU A 78 -2.38 -0.63 -14.32
C LEU A 78 -3.52 -1.13 -13.41
N MET A 79 -3.74 -2.44 -13.36
CA MET A 79 -4.75 -3.05 -12.49
C MET A 79 -4.45 -2.81 -11.01
N MET A 80 -3.19 -3.01 -10.60
CA MET A 80 -2.69 -2.70 -9.27
C MET A 80 -2.88 -1.21 -8.95
N SER A 81 -2.56 -0.31 -9.89
CA SER A 81 -2.75 1.13 -9.71
C SER A 81 -4.20 1.49 -9.40
N ALA A 82 -5.15 0.90 -10.14
CA ALA A 82 -6.58 1.10 -9.91
C ALA A 82 -7.03 0.55 -8.55
N VAL A 83 -6.57 -0.64 -8.16
CA VAL A 83 -6.88 -1.25 -6.85
C VAL A 83 -6.36 -0.38 -5.71
N LEU A 84 -5.08 0.03 -5.75
CA LEU A 84 -4.46 0.84 -4.71
C LEU A 84 -5.11 2.23 -4.60
N ALA A 85 -5.48 2.85 -5.72
CA ALA A 85 -6.23 4.10 -5.73
C ALA A 85 -7.61 3.95 -5.05
N ARG A 86 -8.34 2.87 -5.33
CA ARG A 86 -9.62 2.59 -4.65
C ARG A 86 -9.44 2.32 -3.15
N MET A 87 -8.37 1.63 -2.77
CA MET A 87 -8.07 1.35 -1.35
C MET A 87 -7.72 2.61 -0.57
N VAL A 88 -7.07 3.61 -1.19
CA VAL A 88 -6.72 4.86 -0.49
C VAL A 88 -7.95 5.76 -0.27
N GLU A 89 -8.96 5.65 -1.14
CA GLU A 89 -10.24 6.37 -1.05
C GLU A 89 -11.28 5.65 -0.17
N SER A 90 -10.99 4.43 0.28
CA SER A 90 -11.92 3.63 1.06
C SER A 90 -11.93 4.04 2.54
N ASP A 91 -13.12 4.16 3.13
CA ASP A 91 -13.30 4.29 4.58
C ASP A 91 -13.24 2.93 5.33
N ALA A 92 -12.99 1.83 4.62
CA ALA A 92 -12.98 0.48 5.18
C ALA A 92 -11.71 0.17 5.99
N LYS A 93 -11.74 -0.90 6.79
CA LYS A 93 -10.58 -1.40 7.55
C LYS A 93 -9.39 -1.79 6.67
N ASP A 94 -9.64 -2.06 5.40
CA ASP A 94 -8.64 -2.45 4.40
C ASP A 94 -8.08 -1.25 3.64
N ALA A 95 -8.30 -0.02 4.14
CA ALA A 95 -7.76 1.18 3.55
C ALA A 95 -6.23 1.13 3.47
N LEU A 96 -5.70 1.44 2.30
CA LEU A 96 -4.27 1.57 2.11
C LEU A 96 -3.81 2.88 2.77
N PRO A 97 -2.75 2.88 3.61
CA PRO A 97 -2.23 4.13 4.15
C PRO A 97 -1.80 5.07 3.01
N PRO A 98 -2.30 6.33 2.97
CA PRO A 98 -1.95 7.28 1.92
C PRO A 98 -0.44 7.44 1.69
N PRO A 99 0.43 7.44 2.72
CA PRO A 99 1.87 7.50 2.49
C PRO A 99 2.42 6.33 1.65
N ALA A 100 1.92 5.11 1.84
CA ALA A 100 2.32 3.95 1.05
C ALA A 100 1.88 4.10 -0.41
N PHE A 101 0.68 4.63 -0.62
CA PHE A 101 0.19 4.98 -1.95
C PHE A 101 1.03 6.09 -2.61
N PHE A 102 1.52 7.07 -1.86
CA PHE A 102 2.40 8.10 -2.43
C PHE A 102 3.75 7.52 -2.84
N ALA A 103 4.31 6.60 -2.07
CA ALA A 103 5.52 5.88 -2.46
C ALA A 103 5.29 5.06 -3.74
N PHE A 104 4.13 4.42 -3.89
CA PHE A 104 3.73 3.74 -5.12
C PHE A 104 3.76 4.67 -6.35
N LEU A 105 3.14 5.86 -6.26
CA LEU A 105 3.12 6.82 -7.36
C LEU A 105 4.53 7.26 -7.78
N GLU A 106 5.42 7.46 -6.83
CA GLU A 106 6.81 7.81 -7.13
C GLU A 106 7.54 6.67 -7.86
N LEU A 107 7.33 5.41 -7.42
CA LEU A 107 7.93 4.26 -8.11
C LEU A 107 7.35 4.08 -9.51
N LEU A 108 6.04 4.26 -9.70
CA LEU A 108 5.42 4.21 -11.02
C LEU A 108 6.01 5.25 -11.97
N SER A 109 6.21 6.48 -11.50
CA SER A 109 6.78 7.57 -12.32
C SER A 109 8.22 7.29 -12.79
N ALA A 110 8.92 6.38 -12.11
CA ALA A 110 10.28 5.94 -12.46
C ALA A 110 10.30 4.72 -13.40
N ILE A 111 9.15 4.17 -13.77
CA ILE A 111 9.05 3.08 -14.75
C ILE A 111 8.95 3.72 -16.14
N PRO A 112 9.90 3.47 -17.06
CA PRO A 112 9.77 3.94 -18.43
C PRO A 112 8.55 3.31 -19.09
N ASP A 113 7.93 4.00 -20.05
CA ASP A 113 6.77 3.51 -20.80
C ASP A 113 7.05 2.10 -21.33
N ALA A 114 6.43 1.09 -20.72
CA ALA A 114 6.65 -0.29 -21.06
C ALA A 114 5.96 -0.59 -22.40
N PRO A 115 6.60 -1.37 -23.30
CA PRO A 115 5.92 -1.82 -24.52
C PRO A 115 4.69 -2.64 -24.14
N GLN A 116 3.54 -2.29 -24.73
CA GLN A 116 2.27 -2.99 -24.55
C GLN A 116 2.36 -4.41 -25.11
N HIS A 117 2.83 -5.36 -24.30
CA HIS A 117 2.77 -6.77 -24.65
C HIS A 117 1.37 -7.31 -24.33
N ASN A 118 0.57 -7.53 -25.37
CA ASN A 118 -0.74 -8.19 -25.32
C ASN A 118 -0.60 -9.70 -25.04
N LYS A 119 -0.13 -10.10 -23.86
CA LYS A 119 -0.29 -11.49 -23.38
C LYS A 119 -0.32 -11.53 -21.85
N SER A 120 -1.47 -11.87 -21.28
CA SER A 120 -1.55 -13.01 -20.35
C SER A 120 -2.99 -13.32 -19.94
N GLU A 121 -3.26 -14.62 -19.80
CA GLU A 121 -4.42 -15.19 -19.14
C GLU A 121 -4.57 -14.58 -17.72
N ARG A 122 -5.80 -14.30 -17.30
CA ARG A 122 -6.11 -13.77 -15.95
C ARG A 122 -5.44 -14.64 -14.89
N SER A 123 -4.37 -14.13 -14.30
CA SER A 123 -3.50 -14.86 -13.38
C SER A 123 -3.86 -14.51 -11.93
N VAL A 124 -4.03 -15.54 -11.11
CA VAL A 124 -4.11 -15.49 -9.63
C VAL A 124 -2.96 -14.66 -9.01
N ALA A 125 -1.87 -14.43 -9.75
CA ALA A 125 -0.74 -13.64 -9.31
C ALA A 125 -1.05 -12.17 -9.00
N VAL A 126 -2.09 -11.55 -9.58
CA VAL A 126 -2.28 -10.10 -9.41
C VAL A 126 -2.67 -9.71 -7.98
N ASP A 127 -3.52 -10.50 -7.31
CA ASP A 127 -3.92 -10.22 -5.93
C ASP A 127 -2.75 -10.42 -4.95
N GLU A 128 -1.94 -11.46 -5.19
CA GLU A 128 -0.72 -11.73 -4.41
C GLU A 128 0.35 -10.66 -4.63
N ASP A 129 0.61 -10.29 -5.89
CA ASP A 129 1.56 -9.24 -6.27
C ASP A 129 1.11 -7.87 -5.73
N THR A 130 -0.21 -7.57 -5.76
CA THR A 130 -0.77 -6.37 -5.14
C THR A 130 -0.53 -6.33 -3.65
N THR A 131 -0.88 -7.41 -2.96
CA THR A 131 -0.66 -7.53 -1.50
C THR A 131 0.81 -7.38 -1.17
N ARG A 132 1.70 -8.00 -1.96
CA ARG A 132 3.14 -7.91 -1.76
C ARG A 132 3.65 -6.48 -1.94
N VAL A 133 3.19 -5.77 -2.97
CA VAL A 133 3.55 -4.35 -3.19
C VAL A 133 3.05 -3.47 -2.04
N ILE A 134 1.85 -3.71 -1.51
CA ILE A 134 1.35 -2.99 -0.33
C ILE A 134 2.30 -3.17 0.86
N GLU A 135 2.72 -4.40 1.16
CA GLU A 135 3.63 -4.69 2.26
C GLU A 135 5.00 -4.03 2.07
N LEU A 136 5.56 -4.13 0.86
CA LEU A 136 6.86 -3.54 0.51
C LEU A 136 6.82 -2.02 0.68
N LEU A 137 5.79 -1.36 0.15
CA LEU A 137 5.68 0.10 0.21
C LEU A 137 5.39 0.60 1.62
N THR A 138 4.53 -0.08 2.38
CA THR A 138 4.27 0.26 3.78
C THR A 138 5.54 0.12 4.61
N THR A 139 6.33 -0.92 4.35
CA THR A 139 7.65 -1.11 4.97
C THR A 139 8.61 -0.01 4.56
N LEU A 140 8.71 0.29 3.26
CA LEU A 140 9.59 1.31 2.71
C LEU A 140 9.34 2.66 3.41
N VAL A 141 8.09 3.11 3.45
CA VAL A 141 7.73 4.37 4.12
C VAL A 141 8.07 4.33 5.61
N SER A 142 7.91 3.19 6.28
CA SER A 142 8.32 3.03 7.68
C SER A 142 9.82 3.19 7.90
N LEU A 143 10.63 2.92 6.89
CA LEU A 143 12.10 3.03 6.92
C LEU A 143 12.60 4.40 6.49
N VAL A 144 11.99 5.02 5.48
CA VAL A 144 12.52 6.26 4.88
C VAL A 144 11.90 7.53 5.44
N CYS A 145 10.78 7.42 6.15
CA CYS A 145 10.09 8.55 6.77
C CYS A 145 10.21 8.53 8.29
N GLU A 146 10.22 9.71 8.88
CA GLU A 146 10.21 9.90 10.32
C GLU A 146 8.77 10.03 10.83
N TRP A 147 8.44 9.26 11.87
CA TRP A 147 7.08 9.14 12.39
C TRP A 147 6.88 9.89 13.71
N SER A 148 5.64 10.24 14.01
CA SER A 148 5.18 10.68 15.32
C SER A 148 3.77 10.14 15.56
N LYS A 149 3.21 10.44 16.74
CA LYS A 149 1.78 10.18 17.03
C LYS A 149 0.82 10.83 16.03
N ASP A 150 1.22 11.92 15.36
CA ASP A 150 0.40 12.69 14.42
C ASP A 150 0.69 12.28 12.95
N GLY A 151 1.45 11.21 12.73
CA GLY A 151 1.82 10.68 11.42
C GLY A 151 3.25 11.05 11.00
N ILE A 152 3.48 11.20 9.70
CA ILE A 152 4.83 11.49 9.18
C ILE A 152 5.20 12.95 9.49
N ARG A 153 6.37 13.15 10.11
CA ARG A 153 6.92 14.47 10.47
C ARG A 153 8.08 14.92 9.59
N GLY A 154 8.73 14.01 8.88
CA GLY A 154 9.88 14.33 8.03
C GLY A 154 10.47 13.11 7.33
N VAL A 155 11.69 13.28 6.82
CA VAL A 155 12.53 12.21 6.26
C VAL A 155 13.35 11.62 7.39
N ALA A 156 13.49 10.28 7.43
CA ALA A 156 14.29 9.61 8.45
C ALA A 156 15.77 10.01 8.35
N THR A 157 16.44 10.13 9.50
CA THR A 157 17.86 10.56 9.54
C THR A 157 18.81 9.55 8.93
N ASP A 158 18.42 8.27 8.91
CA ASP A 158 19.11 7.13 8.34
C ASP A 158 18.58 6.75 6.95
N CYS A 159 17.77 7.61 6.32
CA CYS A 159 17.30 7.40 4.95
C CYS A 159 18.48 7.37 3.96
N PRO A 160 18.64 6.34 3.12
CA PRO A 160 19.68 6.32 2.11
C PRO A 160 19.54 7.48 1.13
N GLU A 161 20.67 8.09 0.72
CA GLU A 161 20.67 9.26 -0.17
C GLU A 161 19.87 9.06 -1.46
N SER A 162 19.95 7.86 -2.04
CA SER A 162 19.22 7.49 -3.25
C SER A 162 17.69 7.50 -3.07
N LEU A 163 17.19 7.38 -1.84
CA LEU A 163 15.76 7.31 -1.51
C LEU A 163 15.22 8.61 -0.90
N VAL A 164 16.09 9.57 -0.59
CA VAL A 164 15.69 10.90 -0.09
C VAL A 164 14.68 11.60 -1.00
N PRO A 165 14.77 11.56 -2.35
CA PRO A 165 13.76 12.14 -3.23
C PRO A 165 12.36 11.56 -3.02
N ILE A 166 12.26 10.22 -2.95
CA ILE A 166 11.00 9.51 -2.71
C ILE A 166 10.46 9.88 -1.32
N ALA A 167 11.29 9.83 -0.28
CA ALA A 167 10.89 10.16 1.09
C ALA A 167 10.38 11.61 1.20
N ARG A 168 11.05 12.57 0.55
CA ARG A 168 10.61 13.97 0.49
C ARG A 168 9.28 14.11 -0.23
N SER A 169 9.06 13.40 -1.33
CA SER A 169 7.78 13.44 -2.05
C SER A 169 6.65 12.86 -1.20
N VAL A 170 6.87 11.69 -0.59
CA VAL A 170 5.92 11.06 0.34
C VAL A 170 5.58 12.01 1.49
N PHE A 171 6.57 12.65 2.11
CA PHE A 171 6.35 13.62 3.18
C PHE A 171 5.48 14.81 2.71
N ARG A 172 5.84 15.43 1.58
CA ARG A 172 5.10 16.59 1.04
C ARG A 172 3.65 16.23 0.69
N LYS A 173 3.45 15.12 -0.01
CA LYS A 173 2.11 14.61 -0.37
C LYS A 173 1.30 14.24 0.88
N THR A 174 1.95 13.66 1.89
CA THR A 174 1.32 13.39 3.20
C THR A 174 0.86 14.67 3.87
N LYS A 175 1.67 15.73 3.88
CA LYS A 175 1.27 17.02 4.48
C LYS A 175 0.12 17.68 3.73
N LEU A 176 0.14 17.62 2.41
CA LEU A 176 -0.97 18.10 1.58
C LEU A 176 -2.26 17.33 1.92
N TYR A 177 -2.18 16.00 1.97
CA TYR A 177 -3.30 15.12 2.28
C TYR A 177 -3.85 15.34 3.70
N GLN A 178 -2.98 15.47 4.70
CA GLN A 178 -3.35 15.81 6.07
C GLN A 178 -4.03 17.18 6.17
N GLY A 179 -3.72 18.10 5.27
CA GLY A 179 -4.38 19.41 5.14
C GLY A 179 -5.74 19.38 4.42
N GLY A 180 -6.24 18.21 4.03
CA GLY A 180 -7.49 18.08 3.30
C GLY A 180 -7.36 18.35 1.79
N LEU A 181 -6.15 18.39 1.26
CA LEU A 181 -5.84 18.76 -0.13
C LEU A 181 -5.23 17.58 -0.91
N TRP A 182 -5.43 17.57 -2.22
CA TRP A 182 -4.91 16.56 -3.13
C TRP A 182 -4.42 17.18 -4.44
N THR A 183 -3.38 16.60 -5.04
CA THR A 183 -2.94 16.97 -6.40
C THR A 183 -3.57 16.01 -7.40
N CYS A 184 -4.52 16.49 -8.20
CA CYS A 184 -5.18 15.69 -9.24
C CYS A 184 -4.13 15.02 -10.14
N ILE A 185 -4.19 13.68 -10.24
CA ILE A 185 -3.19 12.90 -10.98
C ILE A 185 -3.23 13.15 -12.50
N SER A 186 -4.34 13.68 -13.01
CA SER A 186 -4.54 13.94 -14.44
C SER A 186 -4.08 15.34 -14.88
N CYS A 187 -4.36 16.38 -14.08
CA CYS A 187 -4.06 17.77 -14.48
C CYS A 187 -3.11 18.52 -13.54
N GLY A 188 -2.69 17.90 -12.43
CA GLY A 188 -1.75 18.52 -11.48
C GLY A 188 -2.33 19.64 -10.62
N ARG A 189 -3.63 19.97 -10.74
CA ARG A 189 -4.26 20.98 -9.88
C ARG A 189 -4.41 20.49 -8.44
N ILE A 190 -4.22 21.40 -7.49
CA ILE A 190 -4.52 21.16 -6.09
C ILE A 190 -6.01 21.41 -5.85
N VAL A 191 -6.70 20.41 -5.30
CA VAL A 191 -8.15 20.41 -5.03
C VAL A 191 -8.42 19.89 -3.62
N GLY A 192 -9.62 20.10 -3.08
CA GLY A 192 -10.01 19.47 -1.82
C GLY A 192 -10.15 17.95 -2.00
N ILE A 193 -9.75 17.15 -1.00
CA ILE A 193 -9.91 15.68 -1.07
C ILE A 193 -11.38 15.28 -1.28
N LYS A 194 -12.31 16.05 -0.71
CA LYS A 194 -13.77 15.83 -0.87
C LYS A 194 -14.28 16.12 -2.29
N GLU A 195 -13.47 16.79 -3.11
CA GLU A 195 -13.74 17.14 -4.51
C GLU A 195 -12.99 16.20 -5.46
N THR A 196 -12.57 15.03 -4.96
CA THR A 196 -11.85 14.03 -5.72
C THR A 196 -12.62 12.72 -5.78
N HIS A 197 -12.58 12.10 -6.95
CA HIS A 197 -13.05 10.75 -7.20
C HIS A 197 -11.99 10.03 -8.04
N ALA A 198 -11.60 8.82 -7.69
CA ALA A 198 -10.48 8.12 -8.33
C ALA A 198 -9.18 8.96 -8.34
N LEU A 199 -8.96 9.80 -7.32
CA LEU A 199 -7.82 10.70 -7.20
C LEU A 199 -7.72 11.75 -8.32
N VAL A 200 -8.81 11.99 -9.04
CA VAL A 200 -8.91 13.05 -10.04
C VAL A 200 -9.92 14.09 -9.58
N CYS A 201 -9.71 15.35 -9.99
CA CYS A 201 -10.68 16.40 -9.72
C CYS A 201 -11.93 16.24 -10.60
N ASP A 202 -13.06 16.78 -10.14
CA ASP A 202 -14.36 16.67 -10.81
C ASP A 202 -14.31 16.98 -12.31
N GLU A 203 -13.57 18.02 -12.73
CA GLU A 203 -13.46 18.35 -14.16
C GLU A 203 -12.73 17.28 -14.98
N CYS A 204 -11.72 16.63 -14.40
CA CYS A 204 -10.99 15.54 -15.05
C CYS A 204 -11.83 14.26 -15.06
N ASP A 205 -12.55 13.98 -13.98
CA ASP A 205 -13.47 12.84 -13.86
C ASP A 205 -14.59 12.90 -14.92
N VAL A 206 -15.22 14.08 -15.07
CA VAL A 206 -16.26 14.30 -16.09
C VAL A 206 -15.71 14.14 -17.50
N LYS A 207 -14.48 14.61 -17.77
CA LYS A 207 -13.83 14.44 -19.08
C LYS A 207 -13.57 12.97 -19.38
N MET A 208 -13.05 12.21 -18.42
CA MET A 208 -12.77 10.78 -18.60
C MET A 208 -14.05 9.96 -18.80
N SER A 209 -15.12 10.30 -18.07
CA SER A 209 -16.43 9.66 -18.20
C SER A 209 -17.08 9.87 -19.57
N ARG A 210 -16.71 10.94 -20.29
CA ARG A 210 -17.22 11.25 -21.64
C ARG A 210 -16.43 10.61 -22.77
N VAL A 211 -15.23 10.09 -22.50
CA VAL A 211 -14.32 9.51 -23.52
C VAL A 211 -14.52 7.99 -23.69
N LEU A 212 -15.25 7.34 -22.78
CA LEU A 212 -15.70 5.97 -23.01
C LEU A 212 -16.82 5.98 -24.06
N PRO A 213 -16.67 5.33 -25.23
CA PRO A 213 -17.83 5.08 -26.06
C PRO A 213 -18.83 4.30 -25.20
N VAL A 214 -20.10 4.69 -25.29
CA VAL A 214 -21.24 3.94 -24.76
C VAL A 214 -21.14 2.53 -25.34
N VAL A 215 -20.47 1.63 -24.61
CA VAL A 215 -20.67 0.20 -24.79
C VAL A 215 -22.08 0.00 -24.30
N ASP A 216 -22.93 -0.32 -25.28
CA ASP A 216 -24.34 -0.50 -25.17
C ASP A 216 -24.71 -1.24 -23.87
N ARG A 217 -25.80 -0.79 -23.26
CA ARG A 217 -26.31 -1.32 -21.99
C ARG A 217 -26.50 -2.84 -22.12
N LEU A 218 -25.58 -3.63 -21.55
CA LEU A 218 -25.86 -5.01 -21.21
C LEU A 218 -26.85 -5.01 -20.04
N THR A 219 -28.12 -4.85 -20.36
CA THR A 219 -29.23 -5.30 -19.52
C THR A 219 -29.14 -6.82 -19.40
N SER A 220 -28.51 -7.33 -18.35
CA SER A 220 -28.80 -8.67 -17.83
C SER A 220 -28.34 -8.82 -16.39
N LYS A 221 -29.30 -8.64 -15.47
CA LYS A 221 -29.44 -9.25 -14.13
C LYS A 221 -28.15 -9.71 -13.44
N GLU A 222 -27.77 -8.97 -12.39
CA GLU A 222 -26.93 -9.50 -11.31
C GLU A 222 -27.53 -10.81 -10.77
N PRO A 223 -26.74 -11.89 -10.61
CA PRO A 223 -27.16 -13.03 -9.80
C PRO A 223 -27.13 -12.62 -8.33
N GLU A 224 -28.25 -12.83 -7.62
CA GLU A 224 -28.32 -12.72 -6.17
C GLU A 224 -27.15 -13.49 -5.52
N ARG A 225 -26.30 -12.76 -4.80
CA ARG A 225 -25.29 -13.34 -3.92
C ARG A 225 -25.99 -14.18 -2.85
N ARG A 226 -25.93 -15.50 -2.98
CA ARG A 226 -26.24 -16.42 -1.87
C ARG A 226 -25.18 -16.24 -0.77
N VAL A 227 -25.62 -15.74 0.37
CA VAL A 227 -24.88 -15.74 1.63
C VAL A 227 -24.69 -17.20 2.05
N TYR A 228 -23.43 -17.66 2.13
CA TYR A 228 -23.09 -18.96 2.70
C TYR A 228 -23.33 -18.93 4.22
N GLY A 229 -24.15 -19.87 4.72
CA GLY A 229 -24.27 -20.16 6.15
C GLY A 229 -25.63 -19.85 6.77
N ARG A 230 -26.66 -20.65 6.45
CA ARG A 230 -27.76 -21.00 7.36
C ARG A 230 -28.30 -22.38 6.98
N ALA A 231 -28.43 -23.25 7.98
CA ALA A 231 -28.82 -24.64 7.85
C ALA A 231 -30.27 -24.79 7.37
N ASP A 232 -30.48 -25.70 6.41
CA ASP A 232 -31.79 -26.17 5.98
C ASP A 232 -32.44 -27.04 7.07
N HIS A 233 -33.45 -26.51 7.74
CA HIS A 233 -34.46 -27.32 8.42
C HIS A 233 -35.83 -26.64 8.33
N GLY A 234 -36.79 -27.27 7.63
CA GLY A 234 -38.20 -26.87 7.74
C GLY A 234 -39.16 -27.34 6.65
N GLU A 235 -39.33 -28.66 6.52
CA GLU A 235 -40.57 -29.37 6.07
C GLU A 235 -41.06 -29.24 4.59
N PRO A 236 -42.09 -30.03 4.17
CA PRO A 236 -41.94 -31.41 3.73
C PRO A 236 -42.45 -31.65 2.29
N PHE A 237 -41.93 -32.70 1.65
CA PHE A 237 -42.39 -33.16 0.33
C PHE A 237 -43.85 -33.65 0.37
N LYS A 238 -44.68 -33.16 -0.57
CA LYS A 238 -45.93 -33.81 -0.99
C LYS A 238 -46.04 -33.85 -2.52
N ARG A 239 -45.92 -35.08 -3.03
CA ARG A 239 -46.24 -35.67 -4.35
C ARG A 239 -45.85 -34.90 -5.61
#